data_AF-A0A3C1P6M7-F1
#
_entry.id   AF-A0A3C1P6M7-F1
#
_cell.length_a   1.000
_cell.length_b   1.000
_cell.length_c   1.000
_cell.angle_alpha   90.00
_cell.angle_beta   90.00
_cell.angle_gamma   90.00
#
_symmetry.space_group_name_H-M   'P 1'
#
loop_
_entity.id
_entity.type
_entity.pdbx_description
1 polymer ?
#
loop_
_entity_poly.entity_id
_entity_poly.type
_entity_poly.pdbx_seq_one_letter_code
_entity_poly.pdbx_strand_id
1 'polypeptide(L)'
;MSRRTLKYTRALEIESEFTHISSNELYSYLQDKGFFWDSNMSRWIYTPGEQNDPASQLIKIRVWYDRNQVKDVADKLTELMTDVGFRSVESSSIYPCRPPKGNDARIYLTFQPSETI
;
A
#
# COMPACT_ATOMS: atom_id res chain seq x y z
N MET A 1 29.50 16.17 8.45
CA MET A 1 28.26 16.19 9.25
C MET A 1 27.09 16.01 8.29
N SER A 2 26.26 14.98 8.43
CA SER A 2 25.16 14.75 7.49
C SER A 2 24.18 15.92 7.55
N ARG A 3 23.77 16.41 6.38
CA ARG A 3 22.83 17.51 6.26
C ARG A 3 21.49 17.05 6.83
N ARG A 4 21.01 17.70 7.90
CA ARG A 4 19.67 17.42 8.44
C ARG A 4 18.65 17.63 7.34
N THR A 5 17.76 16.67 7.16
CA THR A 5 16.69 16.77 6.16
C THR A 5 15.65 17.78 6.62
N LEU A 6 14.94 18.39 5.67
CA LEU A 6 13.86 19.32 6.00
C LEU A 6 12.80 18.65 6.88
N LYS A 7 12.44 17.38 6.58
CA LYS A 7 11.51 16.58 7.38
C LYS A 7 11.96 16.43 8.83
N TYR A 8 13.25 16.17 9.06
CA TYR A 8 13.82 16.05 10.39
C TYR A 8 13.85 17.40 11.13
N THR A 9 14.27 18.47 10.46
CA THR A 9 14.26 19.82 11.04
C THR A 9 12.84 20.23 11.47
N ARG A 10 11.84 20.00 10.62
CA ARG A 10 10.43 20.28 10.92
C ARG A 10 9.86 19.37 12.02
N ALA A 11 10.36 18.14 12.16
CA ALA A 11 9.97 17.26 13.25
C ALA A 11 10.46 17.79 14.61
N LEU A 12 11.71 18.27 14.65
CA LEU A 12 12.30 18.89 15.84
C LEU A 12 11.64 20.23 16.21
N GLU A 13 11.05 20.95 15.25
CA GLU A 13 10.26 22.15 15.55
C GLU A 13 8.97 21.83 16.34
N ILE A 14 8.46 20.61 16.22
CA ILE A 14 7.23 20.16 16.90
C ILE A 14 7.58 19.51 18.24
N GLU A 15 8.55 18.60 18.24
CA GLU A 15 8.98 17.85 19.43
C GLU A 15 10.49 17.98 19.61
N SER A 16 10.92 19.16 20.08
CA SER A 16 12.32 19.49 20.29
C SER A 16 12.94 18.77 21.49
N GLU A 17 12.12 18.38 22.46
CA GLU A 17 12.54 17.78 23.73
C GLU A 17 12.53 16.23 23.71
N PHE A 18 11.96 15.62 22.67
CA PHE A 18 11.93 14.17 22.54
C PHE A 18 13.32 13.61 22.29
N THR A 19 13.84 12.81 23.22
CA THR A 19 15.15 12.16 23.09
C THR A 19 15.03 10.91 22.22
N HIS A 20 15.81 10.87 21.14
CA HIS A 20 15.81 9.77 20.18
C HIS A 20 17.21 9.54 19.61
N ILE A 21 17.49 8.31 19.18
CA ILE A 21 18.78 7.92 18.60
C ILE A 21 18.74 8.10 17.08
N SER A 22 17.57 7.87 16.47
CA SER A 22 17.38 7.93 15.02
C SER A 22 16.21 8.83 14.62
N SER A 23 16.29 9.44 13.43
CA SER A 23 15.18 10.22 12.89
C SER A 23 13.89 9.41 12.75
N ASN A 24 13.99 8.09 12.56
CA ASN A 24 12.83 7.21 12.47
C ASN A 24 12.06 7.12 13.78
N GLU A 25 12.74 7.09 14.93
CA GLU A 25 12.09 7.10 16.24
C GLU A 25 11.28 8.39 16.47
N LEU A 26 11.86 9.55 16.12
CA LEU A 26 11.13 10.83 16.19
C LEU A 26 9.91 10.84 15.27
N TYR A 27 10.02 10.25 14.08
CA TYR A 27 8.91 10.18 13.13
C TYR A 27 7.79 9.26 13.61
N SER A 28 8.12 8.08 14.14
CA SER A 28 7.15 7.16 14.71
C SER A 28 6.46 7.79 15.92
N TYR A 29 7.21 8.46 16.79
CA TYR A 29 6.64 9.19 17.93
C TYR A 29 5.63 10.27 17.50
N LEU A 30 5.97 11.05 16.47
CA LEU A 30 5.05 12.03 15.89
C LEU A 30 3.81 11.37 15.28
N GLN A 31 3.96 10.23 14.61
CA GLN A 31 2.83 9.46 14.07
C GLN A 31 1.89 8.94 15.16
N ASP A 32 2.43 8.42 16.26
CA ASP A 32 1.64 7.98 17.42
C ASP A 32 0.89 9.13 18.07
N LYS A 33 1.44 10.35 17.99
CA LYS A 33 0.79 11.59 18.39
C LYS A 33 -0.24 12.11 17.37
N GLY A 34 -0.44 11.45 16.23
CA GLY A 34 -1.40 11.88 15.20
C GLY A 34 -0.84 12.90 14.21
N PHE A 35 0.48 12.98 14.03
CA PHE A 35 1.10 13.77 12.98
C PHE A 35 1.52 12.90 11.79
N PHE A 36 1.26 13.36 10.57
CA PHE A 36 1.80 12.74 9.36
C PHE A 36 2.59 13.76 8.52
N TRP A 37 3.53 13.26 7.72
CA TRP A 37 4.33 14.09 6.85
C TRP A 37 3.66 14.29 5.50
N ASP A 38 3.26 15.52 5.19
CA ASP A 38 2.82 15.91 3.85
C ASP A 38 4.05 16.33 3.03
N SER A 39 4.36 15.55 2.01
CA SER A 39 5.51 15.81 1.12
C SER A 39 5.27 16.96 0.14
N ASN A 40 4.01 17.21 -0.24
CA ASN A 40 3.65 18.32 -1.13
C ASN A 40 3.81 19.65 -0.41
N MET A 41 3.38 19.70 0.86
CA MET A 41 3.51 20.89 1.69
C MET A 41 4.83 20.96 2.47
N SER A 42 5.62 19.89 2.44
CA SER A 42 6.88 19.75 3.19
C SER A 42 6.75 20.12 4.67
N ARG A 43 5.68 19.62 5.32
CA ARG A 43 5.39 19.87 6.74
C ARG A 43 4.71 18.67 7.39
N TRP A 44 4.83 18.60 8.71
CA TRP A 44 4.01 17.70 9.52
C TRP A 44 2.65 18.32 9.76
N ILE A 45 1.60 17.55 9.53
CA ILE A 45 0.21 17.96 9.71
C ILE A 45 -0.35 17.14 10.85
N TYR A 46 -0.95 17.82 11.83
CA TYR A 46 -1.67 17.19 12.94
C TYR A 46 -3.08 16.85 12.49
N THR A 47 -3.44 15.57 12.52
CA THR A 47 -4.80 15.09 12.31
C THR A 47 -5.29 14.38 13.56
N PRO A 48 -5.84 15.14 14.53
CA PRO A 48 -6.41 14.54 15.72
C PRO A 48 -7.64 13.74 15.34
N GLY A 49 -7.57 12.42 15.51
CA GLY A 49 -8.77 11.58 15.49
C GLY A 49 -9.57 11.61 14.20
N GLU A 50 -8.93 11.80 13.04
CA GLU A 50 -9.54 11.28 11.81
C GLU A 50 -9.71 9.79 12.06
N GLN A 51 -10.96 9.32 12.14
CA GLN A 51 -11.24 7.89 12.08
C GLN A 51 -10.50 7.43 10.83
N ASN A 52 -9.41 6.67 11.01
CA ASN A 52 -8.75 6.03 9.89
C ASN A 52 -9.88 5.37 9.11
N ASP A 53 -10.03 5.73 7.83
CA ASP A 53 -10.95 5.02 6.97
C ASP A 53 -10.70 3.52 7.21
N PRO A 54 -11.76 2.73 7.49
CA PRO A 54 -11.57 1.34 7.81
C PRO A 54 -10.69 0.71 6.72
N ALA A 55 -9.71 -0.09 7.13
CA ALA A 55 -8.79 -0.71 6.20
C ALA A 55 -9.57 -1.33 5.04
N SER A 56 -9.14 -1.05 3.81
CA SER A 56 -9.83 -1.55 2.62
C SER A 56 -9.99 -3.06 2.75
N GLN A 57 -11.23 -3.54 2.68
CA GLN A 57 -11.54 -4.97 2.71
C GLN A 57 -11.25 -5.64 1.35
N LEU A 58 -10.47 -5.00 0.48
CA LEU A 58 -10.16 -5.48 -0.85
C LEU A 58 -8.70 -5.91 -0.96
N ILE A 59 -8.47 -7.13 -1.44
CA ILE A 59 -7.16 -7.59 -1.88
C ILE A 59 -7.09 -7.42 -3.39
N LYS A 60 -6.11 -6.65 -3.86
CA LYS A 60 -5.85 -6.45 -5.30
C LYS A 60 -4.55 -7.15 -5.69
N ILE A 61 -4.63 -8.11 -6.59
CA ILE A 61 -3.48 -8.88 -7.08
C ILE A 61 -3.28 -8.60 -8.57
N ARG A 62 -2.03 -8.32 -8.95
CA ARG A 62 -1.63 -8.24 -10.35
C ARG A 62 -0.85 -9.48 -10.73
N VAL A 63 -1.45 -10.34 -11.52
CA VAL A 63 -0.77 -11.50 -12.12
C VAL A 63 -0.07 -11.03 -13.39
N TRP A 64 1.22 -11.28 -13.50
CA TRP A 64 2.03 -10.94 -14.67
C TRP A 64 2.79 -12.18 -15.11
N TYR A 65 2.49 -12.68 -16.31
CA TYR A 65 3.11 -13.88 -16.86
C TYR A 65 2.99 -13.94 -18.39
N ASP A 66 3.39 -15.05 -19.00
CA ASP A 66 3.21 -15.33 -20.43
C ASP A 66 1.73 -15.18 -20.84
N ARG A 67 1.47 -14.49 -21.95
CA ARG A 67 0.13 -14.13 -22.44
C ARG A 67 -0.77 -15.33 -22.66
N ASN A 68 -0.22 -16.48 -23.04
CA ASN A 68 -0.99 -17.68 -23.32
C ASN A 68 -1.32 -18.46 -22.04
N GLN A 69 -0.60 -18.19 -20.94
CA GLN A 69 -0.73 -18.93 -19.68
C GLN A 69 -1.25 -18.06 -18.52
N VAL A 70 -1.20 -16.73 -18.63
CA VAL A 70 -1.55 -15.80 -17.55
C VAL A 70 -2.99 -15.98 -17.08
N LYS A 71 -3.89 -16.37 -17.99
CA LYS A 71 -5.28 -16.67 -17.65
C LYS A 71 -5.40 -17.91 -16.76
N ASP A 72 -4.79 -19.02 -17.14
CA ASP A 72 -4.83 -20.26 -16.36
C ASP A 72 -4.24 -20.07 -14.95
N VAL A 73 -3.17 -19.27 -14.84
CA VAL A 73 -2.57 -18.91 -13.55
C VAL A 73 -3.52 -18.05 -12.72
N ALA A 74 -4.17 -17.06 -13.33
CA ALA A 74 -5.14 -16.20 -12.65
C ALA A 74 -6.38 -16.99 -12.19
N ASP A 75 -6.85 -17.94 -12.99
CA ASP A 75 -7.98 -18.81 -12.66
C ASP A 75 -7.63 -19.71 -11.46
N LYS A 76 -6.47 -20.39 -11.48
CA LYS A 76 -5.98 -21.19 -10.34
C LYS A 76 -5.79 -20.37 -9.07
N LEU A 77 -5.29 -19.13 -9.20
CA LEU A 77 -5.16 -18.25 -8.04
C LEU A 77 -6.53 -17.85 -7.48
N THR A 78 -7.52 -17.67 -8.35
CA THR A 78 -8.90 -17.38 -7.94
C THR A 78 -9.50 -18.54 -7.16
N GLU A 79 -9.29 -19.78 -7.61
CA GLU A 79 -9.69 -21.00 -6.88
C GLU A 79 -9.05 -21.03 -5.49
N LEU A 80 -7.72 -20.84 -5.40
CA LEU A 80 -7.01 -20.82 -4.12
C LEU A 80 -7.53 -19.74 -3.16
N MET A 81 -7.77 -18.52 -3.67
CA MET A 81 -8.33 -17.42 -2.87
C MET A 81 -9.75 -17.74 -2.39
N THR A 82 -10.53 -18.46 -3.19
CA THR A 82 -11.86 -18.92 -2.82
C THR A 82 -11.80 -19.96 -1.69
N ASP A 83 -10.87 -20.92 -1.79
CA ASP A 83 -10.67 -21.95 -0.77
C ASP A 83 -10.25 -21.36 0.59
N VAL A 84 -9.49 -20.26 0.59
CA VAL A 84 -9.09 -19.56 1.82
C VAL A 84 -10.12 -18.52 2.29
N GLY A 85 -11.33 -18.51 1.72
CA GLY A 85 -12.46 -17.74 2.22
C GLY A 85 -12.60 -16.33 1.64
N PHE A 86 -12.01 -16.03 0.49
CA PHE A 86 -12.22 -14.77 -0.22
C PHE A 86 -13.12 -14.98 -1.44
N ARG A 87 -14.02 -14.04 -1.72
CA ARG A 87 -14.79 -14.03 -2.97
C ARG A 87 -14.12 -13.15 -4.02
N SER A 88 -14.06 -13.64 -5.25
CA SER A 88 -13.64 -12.84 -6.40
C SER A 88 -14.70 -11.76 -6.69
N VAL A 89 -14.24 -10.52 -6.81
CA VAL A 89 -15.08 -9.34 -7.06
C VAL A 89 -14.97 -8.91 -8.51
N GLU A 90 -13.74 -8.93 -9.02
CA GLU A 90 -13.43 -8.46 -10.36
C GLU A 90 -12.23 -9.24 -10.89
N SER A 91 -12.30 -9.61 -12.16
CA SER A 91 -11.15 -10.06 -12.94
C SER A 91 -11.13 -9.28 -14.24
N SER A 92 -9.99 -8.66 -14.53
CA SER A 92 -9.84 -7.97 -15.81
C SER A 92 -9.66 -8.94 -16.97
N SER A 93 -9.84 -8.44 -18.19
CA SER A 93 -9.31 -9.09 -19.39
C SER A 93 -7.78 -9.08 -19.40
N ILE A 94 -7.18 -9.88 -20.28
CA ILE A 94 -5.72 -9.92 -20.47
C ILE A 94 -5.25 -8.56 -21.00
N TYR A 95 -4.46 -7.86 -20.20
CA TYR A 95 -3.80 -6.62 -20.58
C TYR A 95 -2.40 -6.89 -21.15
N PRO A 96 -2.12 -6.51 -22.41
CA PRO A 96 -0.77 -6.60 -22.93
C PRO A 96 0.17 -5.66 -22.18
N CYS A 97 1.43 -6.05 -22.02
CA CYS A 97 2.46 -5.16 -21.51
C CYS A 97 2.78 -4.06 -22.54
N ARG A 98 2.91 -2.82 -22.07
CA ARG A 98 3.35 -1.66 -22.87
C ARG A 98 4.50 -0.94 -22.15
N PRO A 99 5.65 -0.70 -22.80
CA PRO A 99 6.03 -1.18 -24.13
C PRO A 99 6.02 -2.72 -24.20
N PRO A 100 5.84 -3.33 -25.39
CA PRO A 100 5.83 -4.78 -25.54
C PRO A 100 7.11 -5.39 -24.97
N LYS A 101 6.99 -6.22 -23.93
CA LYS A 101 8.09 -6.97 -23.34
C LYS A 101 7.86 -8.45 -23.62
N GLY A 102 8.40 -8.94 -24.74
CA GLY A 102 8.19 -10.32 -25.17
C GLY A 102 6.70 -10.67 -25.30
N ASN A 103 6.33 -11.85 -24.82
CA ASN A 103 4.94 -12.33 -24.81
C ASN A 103 4.25 -12.09 -23.46
N ASP A 104 4.68 -11.12 -22.68
CA ASP A 104 4.12 -10.88 -21.36
C ASP A 104 2.76 -10.18 -21.39
N ALA A 105 1.86 -10.62 -20.51
CA ALA A 105 0.59 -9.96 -20.25
C ALA A 105 0.24 -9.96 -18.75
N ARG A 106 -0.82 -9.21 -18.41
CA ARG A 106 -1.24 -8.98 -17.02
C ARG A 106 -2.74 -9.16 -16.86
N ILE A 107 -3.15 -9.73 -15.73
CA ILE A 107 -4.53 -9.75 -15.27
C ILE A 107 -4.58 -9.12 -13.88
N TYR A 108 -5.58 -8.28 -13.65
CA TYR A 108 -5.86 -7.71 -12.33
C TYR A 108 -7.02 -8.49 -11.72
N LEU A 109 -6.81 -8.99 -10.50
CA LEU A 109 -7.79 -9.69 -9.70
C LEU A 109 -8.10 -8.85 -8.45
N THR A 110 -9.37 -8.74 -8.12
CA THR A 110 -9.84 -8.10 -6.89
C THR A 110 -10.63 -9.13 -6.09
N PHE A 111 -10.25 -9.29 -4.83
CA PHE A 111 -10.90 -10.19 -3.87
C PHE A 111 -11.40 -9.40 -2.67
N GLN A 112 -12.38 -9.94 -1.96
CA GLN A 112 -12.83 -9.45 -0.67
C GLN A 112 -13.12 -10.63 0.25
N PRO A 113 -13.04 -10.48 1.58
CA PRO A 113 -13.48 -11.52 2.51
C PRO A 113 -14.90 -11.95 2.18
N SER A 114 -15.14 -13.25 2.14
CA SER A 114 -16.51 -13.76 2.20
C SER A 114 -17.06 -13.38 3.57
N GLU A 115 -18.21 -12.70 3.62
CA GLU A 115 -18.83 -12.33 4.90
C GLU A 115 -18.96 -13.60 5.76
N THR A 116 -18.26 -13.63 6.90
CA THR A 116 -18.46 -14.65 7.91
C THR A 116 -19.89 -14.50 8.41
N ILE A 117 -20.74 -15.48 8.12
CA ILE A 117 -22.07 -15.62 8.75
C ILE A 117 -21.87 -15.91 10.25
#